data_AF-A0A831UC24-F1
#
_entry.id   AF-A0A831UC24-F1
#
_cell.length_a   1.000
_cell.length_b   1.000
_cell.length_c   1.000
_cell.angle_alpha   90.00
_cell.angle_beta   90.00
_cell.angle_gamma   90.00
#
_symmetry.space_group_name_H-M   'P 1'
#
loop_
_entity.id
_entity.type
_entity.pdbx_description
1 polymer ?
#
loop_
_entity_poly.entity_id
_entity_poly.type
_entity_poly.pdbx_seq_one_letter_code
_entity_poly.pdbx_strand_id
1 'polypeptide(L)' 'METIKTALFETLMESAVPDGDGYLFTLEGKTYRIKDTLEISKIAQDHGYIIIY' A
#
# COMPACT_ATOMS: atom_id res chain seq x y z
N MET A 1 -17.50 -17.22 -5.22
CA MET A 1 -17.53 -15.97 -4.45
C MET A 1 -16.21 -15.29 -4.70
N GLU A 2 -16.20 -14.14 -5.36
CA GLU A 2 -14.98 -13.33 -5.47
C GLU A 2 -14.71 -12.69 -4.11
N THR A 3 -13.51 -12.87 -3.58
CA THR A 3 -13.12 -12.24 -2.31
C THR A 3 -12.83 -10.77 -2.57
N ILE A 4 -13.66 -9.88 -2.02
CA ILE A 4 -13.37 -8.45 -2.05
C ILE A 4 -12.25 -8.17 -1.06
N LYS A 5 -11.12 -7.63 -1.55
CA LYS A 5 -10.01 -7.21 -0.70
C LYS A 5 -10.27 -5.78 -0.23
N THR A 6 -10.39 -5.56 1.08
CA THR A 6 -10.52 -4.23 1.67
C THR A 6 -9.34 -3.96 2.58
N ALA A 7 -8.78 -2.75 2.53
CA ALA A 7 -7.72 -2.32 3.43
C ALA A 7 -7.96 -0.89 3.90
N LEU A 8 -7.66 -0.63 5.18
CA LEU A 8 -7.61 0.72 5.72
C LEU A 8 -6.27 1.36 5.31
N PHE A 9 -6.32 2.60 4.82
CA PHE A 9 -5.14 3.32 4.36
C PHE A 9 -4.09 3.45 5.48
N GLU A 10 -4.52 3.75 6.70
CA GLU A 10 -3.64 3.86 7.87
C GLU A 10 -2.83 2.58 8.12
N THR A 11 -3.48 1.41 8.04
CA THR A 11 -2.81 0.11 8.20
C THR A 11 -1.79 -0.15 7.08
N LEU A 12 -2.06 0.30 5.86
CA LEU A 12 -1.11 0.18 4.76
C LEU A 12 0.10 1.12 4.96
N MET A 13 -0.11 2.30 5.54
CA MET A 13 0.99 3.21 5.89
C MET A 13 1.91 2.62 6.95
N GLU A 14 1.39 1.86 7.92
CA GLU A 14 2.22 1.16 8.91
C GLU A 14 3.16 0.13 8.27
N SER A 15 2.83 -0.35 7.07
CA SER A 15 3.67 -1.28 6.29
C SER A 15 4.69 -0.57 5.39
N ALA A 16 4.77 0.76 5.41
CA ALA A 16 5.75 1.55 4.69
C ALA A 16 6.89 1.97 5.63
N VAL A 17 8.12 1.61 5.27
CA VAL A 17 9.33 1.91 6.05
C VAL A 17 10.13 2.99 5.34
N PRO A 18 10.62 4.04 6.00
CA PRO A 18 11.47 5.06 5.38
C PRO A 18 12.73 4.45 4.73
N ASP A 19 13.09 4.93 3.53
CA ASP A 19 14.25 4.48 2.75
C ASP A 19 14.90 5.65 1.98
N GLY A 20 15.78 6.38 2.68
CA GLY A 20 16.42 7.59 2.13
C GLY A 20 15.41 8.71 1.90
N ASP A 21 15.23 9.10 0.64
CA ASP A 21 14.33 10.18 0.23
C ASP A 21 12.88 9.72 -0.01
N GLY A 22 12.51 8.51 0.43
CA GLY A 22 11.18 7.93 0.22
C GLY A 22 10.88 6.80 1.20
N TYR A 23 10.08 5.83 0.76
CA TYR A 23 9.64 4.68 1.56
C TYR A 23 9.72 3.38 0.77
N LEU A 24 9.95 2.28 1.47
CA LEU A 24 9.74 0.92 0.99
C LEU A 24 8.41 0.41 1.55
N PHE A 25 7.45 0.19 0.66
CA PHE A 25 6.14 -0.35 0.98
C PHE A 25 6.07 -1.80 0.51
N THR A 26 5.67 -2.73 1.38
CA THR A 26 5.51 -4.14 1.01
C THR A 26 4.04 -4.54 1.05
N LEU A 27 3.55 -5.08 -0.07
CA LEU A 27 2.18 -5.58 -0.22
C LEU A 27 2.21 -6.96 -0.88
N GLU A 28 1.57 -7.95 -0.24
CA GLU A 28 1.50 -9.33 -0.72
C GLU A 28 2.88 -9.93 -1.09
N GLY A 29 3.92 -9.59 -0.34
CA GLY A 29 5.29 -10.06 -0.57
C GLY A 29 6.04 -9.35 -1.70
N LYS A 30 5.43 -8.35 -2.36
CA LYS A 30 6.12 -7.45 -3.30
C LYS A 30 6.49 -6.15 -2.61
N THR A 31 7.74 -5.72 -2.78
CA THR A 31 8.25 -4.46 -2.24
C THR A 31 8.29 -3.39 -3.33
N TYR A 32 7.78 -2.21 -3.02
CA TYR A 32 7.72 -1.03 -3.87
C TYR A 32 8.52 0.09 -3.23
N ARG A 33 9.34 0.77 -4.02
CA ARG A 33 9.99 2.00 -3.59
C ARG A 33 9.15 3.18 -4.05
N ILE A 34 8.58 3.90 -3.10
CA ILE A 34 7.71 5.05 -3.33
C ILE A 34 8.37 6.30 -2.77
N LYS A 35 8.05 7.47 -3.32
CA LYS A 35 8.53 8.75 -2.79
C LYS A 35 7.53 9.35 -1.80
N ASP A 36 6.25 9.08 -2.02
CA ASP A 36 5.15 9.62 -1.22
C ASP A 36 4.24 8.47 -0.75
N THR A 37 3.78 8.53 0.50
CA THR A 37 2.84 7.55 1.08
C THR A 37 1.49 7.56 0.36
N LEU A 38 1.12 8.63 -0.34
CA LEU A 38 -0.08 8.67 -1.19
C LEU A 38 -0.03 7.62 -2.32
N GLU A 39 1.16 7.21 -2.77
CA GLU A 39 1.33 6.17 -3.79
C GLU A 39 0.85 4.78 -3.31
N ILE A 40 0.81 4.55 -1.99
CA ILE A 40 0.33 3.30 -1.38
C ILE A 40 -1.11 2.98 -1.81
N SER A 41 -1.97 4.00 -1.85
CA SER A 41 -3.39 3.84 -2.22
C SER A 41 -3.54 3.33 -3.65
N LYS A 42 -2.75 3.86 -4.58
CA LYS A 42 -2.72 3.44 -5.98
C LYS A 42 -2.20 2.02 -6.14
N ILE A 43 -1.09 1.70 -5.47
CA ILE A 43 -0.50 0.36 -5.51
C ILE A 43 -1.50 -0.67 -4.96
N ALA A 44 -2.17 -0.37 -3.85
CA ALA A 44 -3.15 -1.29 -3.28
C ALA A 44 -4.39 -1.45 -4.19
N GLN A 45 -4.88 -0.37 -4.81
CA GLN A 45 -5.96 -0.46 -5.82
C GLN A 45 -5.57 -1.31 -7.04
N ASP A 46 -4.33 -1.21 -7.51
CA ASP A 46 -3.81 -2.05 -8.61
C ASP A 46 -3.78 -3.55 -8.23
N HIS A 47 -3.73 -3.87 -6.94
CA HIS A 47 -3.85 -5.24 -6.41
C HIS A 47 -5.29 -5.68 -6.12
N GLY A 48 -6.26 -4.83 -6.50
CA GLY A 48 -7.69 -5.07 -6.31
C GLY A 48 -8.21 -4.74 -4.92
N TYR A 49 -7.46 -3.96 -4.13
CA TYR A 49 -7.95 -3.48 -2.84
C TYR A 49 -8.89 -2.29 -3.00
N ILE A 50 -10.02 -2.36 -2.30
CA ILE A 50 -10.84 -1.18 -2.00
C ILE A 50 -10.23 -0.52 -0.77
N ILE A 51 -9.81 0.74 -0.92
CA ILE A 51 -9.18 1.52 0.14
C ILE A 51 -10.24 2.26 0.93
N ILE A 52 -10.17 2.09 2.24
CA ILE A 52 -10.97 2.82 3.22
C ILE A 52 -10.06 3.88 3.85
N TYR A 53 -10.58 5.10 3.99
CA TYR A 53 -9.90 6.24 4.60
C TYR A 53 -10.34 6.42 6.04
#